data_AF-A0A6J4CX10-F1
#
_entry.id   AF-A0A6J4CX10-F1
#
_cell.length_a   1.000
_cell.length_b   1.000
_cell.length_c   1.000
_cell.angle_alpha   90.00
_cell.angle_beta   90.00
_cell.angle_gamma   90.00
#
_symmetry.space_group_name_H-M   'P 1'
#
loop_
_entity.id
_entity.type
_entity.pdbx_description
1 polymer ?
#
loop_
_entity_poly.entity_id
_entity_poly.type
_entity_poly.pdbx_seq_one_letter_code
_entity_poly.pdbx_strand_id
1 'polypeptide(L)' 'MGNLPDMSKYPRPLKITFVDGDIWEGVELEAVYYAGNYSYVPEDDSEDELFVNYQGMGYSIKASDIQKIESQRQN' A
#
# COMPACT_ATOMS: atom_id res chain seq x y z
N MET A 1 11.76 4.96 -7.88
CA MET A 1 11.33 4.98 -6.48
C MET A 1 9.91 5.49 -6.46
N GLY A 2 8.93 4.59 -6.33
CA GLY A 2 7.56 4.95 -6.03
C GLY A 2 7.44 5.35 -4.56
N ASN A 3 6.59 6.32 -4.27
CA ASN A 3 6.29 6.73 -2.90
C ASN A 3 4.80 6.49 -2.65
N LEU A 4 4.47 6.01 -1.45
CA LEU A 4 3.08 5.90 -1.03
C LEU A 4 2.55 7.28 -0.60
N PRO A 5 1.25 7.55 -0.79
CA PRO A 5 0.63 8.69 -0.16
C PRO A 5 0.60 8.50 1.37
N ASP A 6 0.33 9.57 2.12
CA ASP A 6 0.13 9.49 3.57
C ASP A 6 -1.08 8.62 3.92
N MET A 7 -0.80 7.36 4.24
CA MET A 7 -1.80 6.33 4.51
C MET A 7 -2.65 6.62 5.76
N SER A 8 -2.23 7.53 6.64
CA SER A 8 -3.03 7.95 7.80
C SER A 8 -4.33 8.67 7.39
N LYS A 9 -4.39 9.20 6.17
CA LYS A 9 -5.54 9.95 5.63
C LYS A 9 -6.62 9.05 5.02
N TYR A 10 -6.37 7.75 4.91
CA TYR A 10 -7.25 6.81 4.25
C TYR A 10 -7.99 5.97 5.29
N PRO A 11 -9.25 6.30 5.65
CA PRO A 11 -10.10 5.40 6.42
C PRO A 11 -10.23 4.04 5.73
N ARG A 12 -10.25 2.98 6.54
CA ARG A 12 -10.31 1.58 6.12
C ARG A 12 -11.77 1.13 5.97
N PRO A 13 -12.06 0.11 5.14
CA PRO A 13 -11.13 -0.64 4.29
C PRO A 13 -10.69 0.12 3.04
N LEU A 14 -9.62 -0.34 2.41
CA LEU A 14 -9.02 0.28 1.23
C LEU A 14 -9.49 -0.39 -0.07
N LYS A 15 -9.53 0.41 -1.12
CA LYS A 15 -9.54 -0.03 -2.51
C LYS A 15 -8.20 0.31 -3.13
N ILE A 16 -7.55 -0.69 -3.74
CA ILE A 16 -6.25 -0.54 -4.40
C ILE A 16 -6.45 -0.87 -5.89
N THR A 17 -6.00 0.04 -6.76
CA THR A 17 -5.89 -0.20 -8.21
C THR A 17 -4.42 -0.35 -8.55
N PHE A 18 -4.06 -1.45 -9.19
CA PHE A 18 -2.69 -1.78 -9.58
C PHE A 18 -2.37 -1.29 -10.98
N VAL A 19 -1.08 -1.13 -11.29
CA VAL A 19 -0.60 -0.65 -12.60
C VAL A 19 -0.91 -1.59 -13.77
N ASP A 20 -1.11 -2.87 -13.50
CA ASP A 20 -1.54 -3.88 -14.48
C ASP A 20 -3.06 -3.86 -14.75
N GLY A 21 -3.81 -3.06 -14.00
CA GLY A 21 -5.25 -2.90 -14.11
C GLY A 21 -6.06 -3.74 -13.11
N ASP A 22 -5.42 -4.55 -12.26
CA ASP A 22 -6.13 -5.28 -11.21
C ASP A 22 -6.69 -4.33 -10.15
N ILE A 23 -7.78 -4.76 -9.50
CA ILE A 23 -8.48 -3.97 -8.49
C ILE A 23 -8.78 -4.86 -7.29
N TRP A 24 -8.25 -4.50 -6.13
CA TRP A 24 -8.60 -5.12 -4.86
C TRP A 24 -9.50 -4.20 -4.04
N GLU A 25 -10.58 -4.74 -3.51
CA GLU A 25 -11.56 -4.05 -2.67
C GLU A 25 -11.72 -4.78 -1.34
N GLY A 26 -11.95 -4.05 -0.25
CA GLY A 26 -12.02 -4.63 1.09
C GLY A 26 -10.64 -4.93 1.66
N VAL A 27 -9.60 -4.23 1.21
CA VAL A 27 -8.22 -4.46 1.67
C VAL A 27 -8.03 -3.86 3.06
N GLU A 28 -7.55 -4.66 4.01
CA GLU A 28 -7.25 -4.21 5.36
C GLU A 28 -5.78 -3.82 5.48
N LEU A 29 -5.53 -2.60 5.94
CA LEU A 29 -4.16 -2.12 6.15
C LEU A 29 -3.59 -2.68 7.45
N GLU A 30 -2.44 -3.37 7.36
CA GLU A 30 -1.71 -3.89 8.52
C GLU A 30 -0.59 -2.93 8.93
N ALA A 31 0.30 -2.58 8.00
CA ALA A 31 1.43 -1.69 8.23
C ALA A 31 1.86 -0.95 6.96
N VAL A 32 2.71 0.07 7.13
CA VAL A 32 3.29 0.85 6.03
C VAL A 32 4.78 1.01 6.31
N TYR A 33 5.60 0.73 5.31
CA TYR A 33 7.03 1.00 5.33
C TYR A 33 7.32 2.16 4.39
N TYR A 34 7.81 3.27 4.95
CA TYR A 34 8.28 4.42 4.17
C TYR A 34 9.80 4.38 4.11
N ALA A 35 10.38 3.99 2.98
CA ALA A 35 11.83 3.81 2.83
C ALA A 35 12.58 5.10 3.16
N GLY A 36 12.05 6.25 2.72
CA GLY A 36 12.64 7.57 2.98
C GLY A 36 12.73 7.99 4.45
N ASN A 37 12.05 7.29 5.37
CA ASN A 37 12.11 7.60 6.81
C ASN A 37 13.28 6.91 7.54
N TYR A 38 14.00 5.99 6.90
CA TYR A 38 15.09 5.26 7.52
C TYR A 38 16.46 5.83 7.12
N SER A 39 17.35 5.96 8.10
CA SER A 39 18.73 6.46 7.88
C SER A 39 19.64 5.46 7.16
N TYR A 40 19.21 4.20 7.08
CA TYR A 40 19.88 3.14 6.33
C TYR A 40 18.82 2.29 5.64
N VAL A 41 18.83 2.30 4.32
CA VAL A 41 17.98 1.48 3.45
C VAL A 41 18.95 0.75 2.52
N PRO A 42 18.98 -0.60 2.51
CA PRO A 42 19.71 -1.34 1.49
C PRO A 42 19.31 -0.85 0.09
N GLU A 43 20.24 -0.78 -0.88
CA GLU A 43 19.96 -0.17 -2.19
C GLU A 43 18.74 -0.78 -2.92
N ASP A 44 18.43 -2.05 -2.67
CA ASP A 44 17.28 -2.79 -3.21
C ASP A 44 15.92 -2.51 -2.49
N ASP A 45 15.92 -1.82 -1.34
CA ASP A 45 14.74 -1.55 -0.49
C ASP A 45 14.32 -0.07 -0.51
N SER A 46 14.74 0.66 -1.53
CA SER A 46 14.55 2.12 -1.66
C SER A 46 13.14 2.57 -2.05
N GLU A 47 12.13 1.71 -1.86
CA GLU A 47 10.74 1.93 -2.25
C GLU A 47 9.80 1.70 -1.07
N ASP A 48 8.75 2.52 -1.00
CA ASP A 48 7.72 2.36 0.01
C ASP A 48 6.91 1.06 -0.23
N GLU A 49 6.56 0.38 0.86
CA GLU A 49 5.78 -0.87 0.83
C GLU A 49 4.52 -0.78 1.69
N LEU A 50 3.44 -1.36 1.18
CA LEU A 50 2.16 -1.48 1.85
C LEU A 50 1.94 -2.92 2.29
N PHE A 51 1.83 -3.15 3.60
CA PHE A 51 1.50 -4.45 4.16
C PHE A 51 0.01 -4.52 4.42
N VAL A 52 -0.66 -5.46 3.78
CA VAL A 52 -2.13 -5.57 3.81
C VAL A 52 -2.62 -7.00 4.02
N ASN A 53 -3.82 -7.12 4.55
CA ASN A 53 -4.61 -8.36 4.49
C ASN A 53 -5.67 -8.23 3.39
N TYR A 54 -5.70 -9.19 2.48
CA TYR A 54 -6.71 -9.30 1.43
C TYR A 54 -7.24 -10.73 1.38
N GLN A 55 -8.55 -10.89 1.54
CA GLN A 55 -9.23 -12.19 1.55
C GLN A 55 -8.64 -13.20 2.56
N GLY A 56 -8.13 -12.72 3.70
CA GLY A 56 -7.53 -13.54 4.75
C GLY A 56 -6.06 -13.91 4.53
N MET A 57 -5.41 -13.37 3.50
CA MET A 57 -3.99 -13.56 3.21
C MET A 57 -3.21 -12.25 3.33
N GLY A 58 -2.02 -12.32 3.91
CA GLY A 58 -1.12 -11.17 4.05
C GLY A 58 -0.25 -10.96 2.80
N TYR A 59 -0.13 -9.71 2.36
CA TYR A 59 0.67 -9.31 1.20
C TYR A 59 1.55 -8.11 1.54
N SER A 60 2.76 -8.06 0.94
CA SER A 60 3.51 -6.82 0.77
C SER A 60 3.37 -6.34 -0.68
N ILE A 61 3.02 -5.07 -0.86
CA ILE A 61 2.81 -4.45 -2.16
C ILE A 61 3.75 -3.26 -2.30
N LYS A 62 4.57 -3.25 -3.35
CA LYS A 62 5.47 -2.13 -3.65
C LYS A 62 4.70 -0.93 -4.18
N ALA A 63 5.14 0.28 -3.84
CA ALA A 63 4.51 1.50 -4.32
C ALA A 63 4.46 1.59 -5.86
N SER A 64 5.47 1.07 -6.57
CA SER A 64 5.51 0.97 -8.04
C SER A 64 4.36 0.19 -8.64
N ASP A 65 3.82 -0.78 -7.90
CA ASP A 65 2.76 -1.67 -8.40
C ASP A 65 1.38 -1.04 -8.22
N ILE A 66 1.30 0.06 -7.47
CA ILE A 66 0.04 0.74 -7.13
C ILE A 66 -0.16 1.95 -8.02
N GLN A 67 -1.25 1.92 -8.79
CA GLN A 67 -1.70 3.08 -9.54
C GLN A 67 -2.50 4.05 -8.66
N LYS A 68 -3.37 3.54 -7.78
CA LYS A 68 -4.29 4.36 -6.97
C LYS A 68 -4.72 3.66 -5.68
N ILE A 69 -4.84 4.45 -4.61
CA ILE A 69 -5.42 4.02 -3.33
C ILE A 69 -6.63 4.91 -3.02
N GLU A 70 -7.72 4.30 -2.58
CA GLU A 70 -8.95 4.98 -2.18
C GLU A 70 -9.50 4.38 -0.89
N SER A 71 -10.15 5.20 -0.06
CA SER A 71 -10.93 4.71 1.06
C SER A 71 -12.31 4.25 0.60
N GLN A 72 -12.71 3.05 1.02
CA GLN A 72 -14.08 2.59 0.82
C GLN A 72 -14.92 3.00 2.03
N ARG A 73 -16.01 3.70 1.77
CA ARG A 73 -17.03 3.93 2.81
C ARG A 73 -17.71 2.59 3.09
N GLN A 74 -17.69 2.16 4.35
CA GLN A 74 -18.63 1.14 4.80
C GLN A 74 -20.02 1.79 4.83
N ASN A 75 -20.89 1.36 3.91
CA ASN A 75 -22.32 1.71 3.92
C ASN A 75 -23.07 0.85 4.94
#